data_AF-A0A136WCZ8-F1
#
_entry.id   AF-A0A136WCZ8-F1
#
_cell.length_a   1.000
_cell.length_b   1.000
_cell.length_c   1.000
_cell.angle_alpha   90.00
_cell.angle_beta   90.00
_cell.angle_gamma   90.00
#
_symmetry.space_group_name_H-M   'P 1'
#
loop_
_entity.id
_entity.type
_entity.pdbx_description
1 polymer ?
#
loop_
_entity_poly.entity_id
_entity_poly.type
_entity_poly.pdbx_seq_one_letter_code
_entity_poly.pdbx_strand_id
1 'polypeptide(L)'
;MKDLINLTQNLNCFEFYPEIEGEEDLSHHYIVEMCTLEILGQLKNYVDYEAYGPDMSMGEARRFSENGYVVRTGDSFNETYMGKDDIPDEYRIFAYPKGEKLSIRDIRKRYQ
;
A
#
# COMPACT_ATOMS: atom_id res chain seq x y z
N MET A 1 5.17 13.77 -5.83
CA MET A 1 4.65 13.28 -7.14
C MET A 1 5.40 12.03 -7.56
N LYS A 2 6.74 12.07 -7.66
CA LYS A 2 7.56 10.88 -7.89
C LYS A 2 7.28 9.76 -6.86
N ASP A 3 7.08 10.13 -5.60
CA ASP A 3 6.90 9.18 -4.49
C ASP A 3 5.62 8.34 -4.66
N LEU A 4 4.54 8.95 -5.16
CA LEU A 4 3.29 8.24 -5.43
C LEU A 4 3.44 7.27 -6.61
N ILE A 5 4.15 7.68 -7.66
CA ILE A 5 4.40 6.80 -8.81
C ILE A 5 5.32 5.65 -8.41
N ASN A 6 6.39 5.92 -7.66
CA ASN A 6 7.23 4.85 -7.11
C ASN A 6 6.41 3.93 -6.20
N LEU A 7 5.52 4.46 -5.37
CA LEU A 7 4.65 3.63 -4.53
C LEU A 7 3.72 2.72 -5.38
N THR A 8 3.11 3.23 -6.45
CA THR A 8 2.23 2.40 -7.31
C THR A 8 3.00 1.31 -8.06
N GLN A 9 4.28 1.50 -8.33
CA GLN A 9 5.15 0.47 -8.91
C GLN A 9 5.64 -0.57 -7.89
N ASN A 10 5.61 -0.23 -6.61
CA ASN A 10 6.12 -1.07 -5.51
C ASN A 10 4.98 -1.56 -4.60
N LEU A 11 3.76 -1.69 -5.11
CA LEU A 11 2.63 -2.18 -4.32
C LEU A 11 2.84 -3.63 -3.84
N ASN A 12 3.65 -4.42 -4.54
CA ASN A 12 4.05 -5.75 -4.10
C ASN A 12 4.90 -5.74 -2.80
N CYS A 13 5.49 -4.60 -2.42
CA CYS A 13 6.23 -4.50 -1.16
C CYS A 13 5.32 -4.44 0.08
N PHE A 14 4.01 -4.39 -0.12
CA PHE A 14 3.02 -4.24 0.93
C PHE A 14 1.92 -5.29 0.81
N GLU A 15 1.55 -5.85 1.95
CA GLU A 15 0.34 -6.65 2.11
C GLU A 15 -0.70 -5.85 2.86
N PHE A 16 -1.96 -6.05 2.48
CA PHE A 16 -3.09 -5.36 3.07
C PHE A 16 -4.16 -6.36 3.49
N TYR A 17 -4.51 -6.30 4.77
CA TYR A 17 -5.48 -7.16 5.44
C TYR A 17 -6.67 -6.29 5.87
N PRO A 18 -7.71 -6.15 5.03
CA PRO A 18 -8.88 -5.32 5.33
C PRO A 18 -9.71 -5.84 6.52
N GLU A 19 -9.62 -7.13 6.82
CA GLU A 19 -10.35 -7.79 7.91
C GLU A 19 -9.74 -7.59 9.30
N ILE A 20 -8.56 -6.97 9.39
CA ILE A 20 -7.85 -6.75 10.65
C ILE A 20 -8.06 -5.30 11.08
N GLU A 21 -9.00 -5.07 12.01
CA GLU A 21 -9.32 -3.73 12.51
C GLU A 21 -8.62 -3.42 13.83
N GLY A 22 -8.18 -4.46 14.57
CA GLY A 22 -7.51 -4.31 15.85
C GLY A 22 -6.51 -5.41 16.18
N GLU A 23 -5.97 -5.35 17.39
CA GLU A 23 -4.97 -6.30 17.88
C GLU A 23 -5.55 -7.72 18.05
N GLU A 24 -6.83 -7.84 18.43
CA GLU A 24 -7.50 -9.14 18.55
C GLU A 24 -7.58 -9.88 17.20
N ASP A 25 -8.01 -9.18 16.14
CA ASP A 25 -8.09 -9.73 14.78
C ASP A 25 -6.70 -10.14 14.27
N LEU A 26 -5.69 -9.29 14.55
CA LEU A 26 -4.30 -9.54 14.18
C LEU A 26 -3.77 -10.82 14.84
N SER A 27 -3.99 -10.96 16.14
CA SER A 27 -3.61 -12.17 16.89
C SER A 27 -4.30 -13.40 16.36
N HIS A 28 -5.61 -13.32 16.11
CA HIS A 28 -6.37 -14.43 15.57
C HIS A 28 -5.85 -14.85 14.19
N HIS A 29 -5.58 -13.89 13.30
CA HIS A 29 -5.00 -14.13 11.98
C HIS A 29 -3.68 -14.90 12.09
N TYR A 30 -2.70 -14.40 12.84
CA TYR A 30 -1.41 -15.06 12.97
C TYR A 30 -1.47 -16.43 13.64
N ILE A 31 -2.31 -16.59 14.66
CA ILE A 31 -2.44 -17.88 15.36
C ILE A 31 -3.03 -18.93 14.41
N VAL A 32 -4.02 -18.55 13.60
CA VAL A 32 -4.60 -19.44 12.58
C VAL A 32 -3.61 -19.75 11.47
N GLU A 33 -2.76 -18.81 11.06
CA GLU A 33 -1.72 -19.06 10.05
C GLU A 33 -0.57 -19.93 10.57
N MET A 34 -0.13 -19.71 11.81
CA MET A 34 1.03 -20.38 12.41
C MET A 34 0.70 -21.73 13.03
N CYS A 35 -0.57 -21.96 13.42
CA CYS A 35 -1.01 -23.21 14.05
C CYS A 35 -1.89 -24.02 13.10
N THR A 36 -1.78 -25.35 13.17
CA THR A 36 -2.67 -26.23 12.42
C THR A 36 -4.08 -26.21 13.02
N LEU A 37 -5.10 -26.39 12.15
CA LEU A 37 -6.50 -26.53 12.57
C LEU A 37 -6.71 -27.65 13.60
N GLU A 38 -5.87 -28.69 13.57
CA GLU A 38 -5.88 -29.79 14.55
C GLU A 38 -5.47 -29.34 15.96
N ILE A 39 -4.46 -28.47 16.09
CA ILE A 39 -4.00 -27.94 17.39
C ILE A 39 -5.03 -26.94 17.94
N LEU A 40 -5.59 -26.11 17.06
CA LEU A 40 -6.58 -25.10 17.45
C LEU A 40 -7.94 -25.70 17.81
N GLY A 41 -8.30 -26.90 17.36
CA GLY A 41 -9.63 -27.51 17.52
C GLY A 41 -10.31 -27.30 18.88
N GLN A 42 -9.79 -27.90 19.96
CA GLN A 42 -10.37 -27.74 21.31
C GLN A 42 -9.76 -26.59 22.10
N LEU A 43 -8.57 -26.12 21.73
CA LEU A 43 -7.84 -25.06 22.44
C LEU A 43 -8.26 -23.65 22.02
N LYS A 44 -8.93 -23.46 20.87
CA LYS A 44 -9.31 -22.15 20.34
C LYS A 44 -10.00 -21.27 21.38
N ASN A 45 -10.91 -21.85 22.17
CA ASN A 45 -11.69 -21.13 23.18
C ASN A 45 -10.92 -20.83 24.48
N TYR A 46 -9.70 -21.35 24.62
CA TYR A 46 -8.83 -21.15 25.77
C TYR A 46 -7.61 -20.28 25.44
N VAL A 47 -7.46 -19.87 24.18
CA VAL A 47 -6.39 -18.96 23.76
C VAL A 47 -6.81 -17.53 24.07
N ASP A 48 -5.98 -16.82 24.82
CA ASP A 48 -6.11 -15.38 25.04
C ASP A 48 -5.46 -14.65 23.84
N TYR A 49 -6.30 -14.21 22.90
CA TYR A 49 -5.86 -13.53 21.69
C TYR A 49 -5.41 -12.09 21.97
N GLU A 50 -5.95 -11.43 22.99
CA GLU A 50 -5.62 -10.05 23.33
C GLU A 50 -4.17 -9.97 23.86
N ALA A 51 -3.73 -10.98 24.62
CA ALA A 51 -2.37 -11.04 25.15
C ALA A 51 -1.26 -11.21 24.07
N TYR A 52 -1.60 -11.68 22.87
CA TYR A 52 -0.61 -12.02 21.82
C TYR A 52 -0.41 -10.92 20.76
N GLY A 53 -1.31 -9.94 20.71
CA GLY A 53 -1.34 -8.89 19.67
C GLY A 53 -0.21 -7.87 19.76
N PRO A 54 0.17 -7.39 20.96
CA PRO A 54 1.20 -6.37 21.12
C PRO A 54 2.58 -6.81 20.63
N ASP A 55 2.99 -8.06 20.89
CA ASP A 55 4.29 -8.58 20.44
C ASP A 55 4.38 -8.69 18.91
N MET A 56 3.24 -8.85 18.23
CA MET A 56 3.15 -8.94 16.78
C MET A 56 3.02 -7.56 16.10
N SER A 57 2.40 -6.57 16.74
CA SER A 57 2.21 -5.24 16.14
C SER A 57 3.45 -4.36 16.19
N MET A 58 4.41 -4.65 17.10
CA MET A 58 5.62 -3.84 17.37
C MET A 58 6.69 -3.81 16.26
N GLY A 59 6.47 -4.44 15.10
CA GLY A 59 7.41 -4.37 13.98
C GLY A 59 7.42 -2.99 13.30
N GLU A 60 8.61 -2.41 13.03
CA GLU A 60 8.79 -1.08 12.42
C GLU A 60 8.10 -0.90 11.04
N ALA A 61 7.63 -1.97 10.42
CA ALA A 61 7.00 -1.97 9.10
C ALA A 61 5.54 -2.45 9.11
N ARG A 62 4.86 -2.35 10.25
CA ARG A 62 3.48 -2.78 10.47
C ARG A 62 2.65 -1.59 10.95
N ARG A 63 1.46 -1.36 10.36
CA ARG A 63 0.60 -0.24 10.75
C ARG A 63 -0.89 -0.55 10.56
N PHE A 64 -1.68 -0.25 11.59
CA PHE A 64 -3.13 -0.10 11.46
C PHE A 64 -3.49 1.16 10.67
N SER A 65 -4.53 1.04 9.85
CA SER A 65 -5.17 2.11 9.10
C SER A 65 -6.67 2.11 9.42
N GLU A 66 -7.39 3.16 9.02
CA GLU A 66 -8.84 3.24 9.22
C GLU A 66 -9.61 2.06 8.59
N ASN A 67 -9.05 1.44 7.54
CA ASN A 67 -9.72 0.41 6.74
C ASN A 67 -9.03 -0.96 6.83
N GLY A 68 -8.18 -1.19 7.83
CA GLY A 68 -7.50 -2.48 8.01
C GLY A 68 -6.03 -2.33 8.35
N TYR A 69 -5.26 -3.39 8.11
CA TYR A 69 -3.87 -3.49 8.53
C TYR A 69 -2.90 -3.63 7.34
N VAL A 70 -1.81 -2.87 7.35
CA VAL A 70 -0.79 -2.87 6.30
C VAL A 70 0.55 -3.36 6.85
N VAL A 71 1.18 -4.28 6.13
CA VAL A 71 2.50 -4.84 6.46
C VAL A 71 3.44 -4.68 5.28
N ARG A 72 4.70 -4.31 5.53
CA ARG A 72 5.75 -4.40 4.51
C ARG A 72 6.30 -5.82 4.46
N THR A 73 6.18 -6.50 3.32
CA THR A 73 6.54 -7.92 3.14
C THR A 73 8.06 -8.16 3.17
N GLY A 74 8.87 -7.10 3.07
CA GLY A 74 10.34 -7.18 3.09
C GLY A 74 10.99 -7.15 1.71
N ASP A 75 10.19 -7.12 0.64
CA ASP A 75 10.65 -6.89 -0.73
C ASP A 75 11.37 -5.54 -0.85
N SER A 76 12.34 -5.48 -1.77
CA SER A 76 13.10 -4.26 -2.01
C SER A 76 12.24 -3.21 -2.72
N PHE A 77 11.99 -2.09 -2.05
CA PHE A 77 11.39 -0.91 -2.66
C PHE A 77 12.38 -0.26 -3.64
N ASN A 78 12.01 -0.20 -4.92
CA ASN A 78 12.84 0.37 -5.97
C ASN A 78 12.33 1.76 -6.39
N GLU A 79 13.12 2.79 -6.07
CA GLU A 79 12.89 4.15 -6.55
C GLU A 79 13.35 4.29 -8.01
N THR A 80 12.44 4.04 -8.94
CA THR A 80 12.70 4.17 -10.38
C THR A 80 12.70 5.64 -10.83
N TYR A 81 11.85 6.47 -10.23
CA TYR A 81 11.69 7.87 -10.61
C TYR A 81 12.28 8.80 -9.55
N MET A 82 13.33 9.55 -9.90
CA MET A 82 14.03 10.45 -8.97
C MET A 82 13.57 11.90 -9.10
N GLY A 83 13.00 12.27 -10.26
CA GLY A 83 12.47 13.59 -10.53
C GLY A 83 11.39 13.60 -11.61
N LYS A 84 10.91 14.79 -11.98
CA LYS A 84 9.94 14.94 -13.08
C LYS A 84 10.52 14.50 -14.42
N ASP A 85 11.81 14.73 -14.63
CA ASP A 85 12.49 14.47 -15.89
C ASP A 85 12.54 12.97 -16.22
N ASP A 86 12.54 12.11 -15.20
CA ASP A 86 12.58 10.65 -15.35
C ASP A 86 11.21 10.01 -15.63
N ILE A 87 10.12 10.77 -15.47
CA ILE A 87 8.76 10.25 -15.68
C ILE A 87 8.50 10.14 -17.19
N PRO A 88 8.15 8.95 -17.74
CA PRO A 88 7.81 8.79 -19.15
C PRO A 88 6.71 9.74 -19.60
N ASP A 89 6.83 10.26 -20.82
CA ASP A 89 5.86 11.21 -21.39
C ASP A 89 4.42 10.68 -21.38
N GLU A 90 4.25 9.36 -21.52
CA GLU A 90 2.95 8.68 -21.50
C GLU A 90 2.21 8.83 -20.17
N TYR A 91 2.94 8.98 -19.06
CA TYR A 91 2.37 9.19 -17.72
C TYR A 91 2.23 10.68 -17.37
N ARG A 92 2.66 11.60 -18.26
CA ARG A 92 2.53 13.04 -18.07
C ARG A 92 1.18 13.50 -18.63
N ILE A 93 0.20 13.65 -17.74
CA ILE A 93 -1.19 14.06 -18.06
C ILE A 93 -1.27 15.47 -18.70
N PHE A 94 -0.21 16.29 -18.56
CA PHE A 94 -0.03 17.57 -19.24
C PHE A 94 1.10 17.55 -20.28
N ALA A 95 1.38 16.41 -20.90
CA ALA A 95 2.21 16.39 -22.09
C ALA A 95 1.52 17.26 -23.14
N TYR A 96 2.03 18.49 -23.32
CA TYR A 96 1.61 19.35 -24.41
C TYR A 96 1.69 18.51 -25.70
N PRO A 97 0.67 18.56 -26.58
CA PRO A 97 0.72 17.83 -27.82
C PRO A 97 2.07 18.09 -28.50
N LYS A 98 2.72 17.04 -29.02
CA LYS A 98 3.92 17.19 -29.87
C LYS A 98 3.48 17.87 -31.17
N GLY A 99 3.32 19.19 -31.10
CA GLY A 99 2.73 20.04 -32.11
C GLY A 99 2.47 21.43 -31.52
N GLU A 100 2.82 22.45 -32.29
CA GLU A 100 2.69 23.91 -32.05
C GLU A 100 2.23 24.32 -30.63
N LYS A 101 3.17 24.85 -29.83
CA LYS A 101 2.89 25.48 -28.52
C LYS A 101 2.01 26.71 -28.72
N LEU A 102 0.71 26.52 -28.91
CA LEU A 102 -0.25 27.60 -28.97
C LEU A 102 -0.38 28.19 -27.58
N SER A 103 -0.26 29.52 -27.48
CA SER A 103 -0.56 30.21 -26.23
C SER A 103 -2.02 29.94 -25.86
N ILE A 104 -2.36 29.95 -24.58
CA ILE A 104 -3.76 29.91 -24.11
C ILE A 104 -4.60 30.98 -24.81
N ARG A 105 -3.97 32.12 -25.16
CA ARG A 105 -4.57 33.20 -25.95
C ARG A 105 -4.97 32.77 -27.37
N ASP A 106 -4.15 31.95 -28.02
CA ASP A 106 -4.37 31.50 -29.40
C ASP A 106 -5.43 30.40 -29.47
N ILE A 107 -5.46 29.51 -28.47
CA ILE A 107 -6.52 28.49 -28.33
C ILE A 107 -7.88 29.18 -28.18
N ARG A 108 -7.97 30.19 -27.31
CA ARG A 108 -9.23 30.91 -27.05
C ARG A 108 -9.76 31.64 -28.29
N LYS A 109 -8.88 32.08 -29.21
CA LYS A 109 -9.28 32.71 -30.48
C LYS A 109 -9.85 31.72 -31.50
N ARG A 110 -9.53 30.43 -31.44
CA ARG A 110 -10.05 29.42 -32.39
C ARG A 110 -11.50 28.99 -32.12
N TYR A 111 -12.02 29.26 -30.93
CA TYR A 111 -13.36 28.86 -30.50
C TYR A 111 -14.31 30.05 -30.29
N GLN A 112 -13.99 31.21 -30.90
CA GLN A 112 -14.88 32.37 -31.04
C GLN A 112 -15.18 32.59 -32.51
#